data_AF-X1BAK6-F1
#
_entry.id   AF-X1BAK6-F1
#
_cell.length_a   1.000
_cell.length_b   1.000
_cell.length_c   1.000
_cell.angle_alpha   90.00
_cell.angle_beta   90.00
_cell.angle_gamma   90.00
#
_symmetry.space_group_name_H-M   'P 1'
#
loop_
_entity.id
_entity.type
_entity.pdbx_description
1 polymer ?
#
loop_
_entity_poly.entity_id
_entity_poly.type
_entity_poly.pdbx_seq_one_letter_code
_entity_poly.pdbx_strand_id
1 'polypeptide(L)'
;MSKIIASAVIRGAHQKVKEAQEILDKSLEQFGPKQEVEFPNTGYYLPIIYGITGIAIKKLGDMQPVLDEAKKLLPPVPKDKVWLPYLGNALDAGMATLFAEEIMEAIKYVMGPNPVELFCHNTPSNILIYFIILIFKF
;
A
#
# COMPACT_ATOMS: atom_id res chain seq x y z
N MET A 1 10.89 -4.90 22.37
CA MET A 1 10.52 -5.34 21.00
C MET A 1 11.75 -5.94 20.33
N SER A 2 11.63 -7.06 19.58
CA SER A 2 12.77 -7.75 18.98
C SER A 2 13.36 -6.98 17.80
N LYS A 3 14.67 -6.72 17.83
CA LYS A 3 15.43 -6.09 16.73
C LYS A 3 15.29 -6.88 15.42
N ILE A 4 15.27 -8.20 15.50
CA ILE A 4 15.18 -9.09 14.33
C ILE A 4 13.88 -8.83 13.57
N ILE A 5 12.78 -8.69 14.31
CA ILE A 5 11.46 -8.43 13.73
C ILE A 5 11.42 -7.03 13.10
N ALA A 6 11.86 -6.00 13.84
CA ALA A 6 11.87 -4.63 13.31
C ALA A 6 12.72 -4.49 12.05
N SER A 7 13.91 -5.10 12.01
CA SER A 7 14.76 -5.12 10.82
C SER A 7 14.14 -5.90 9.65
N ALA A 8 13.35 -6.95 9.92
CA ALA A 8 12.62 -7.66 8.88
C ALA A 8 11.47 -6.82 8.30
N VAL A 9 10.68 -6.16 9.16
CA VAL A 9 9.59 -5.27 8.77
C VAL A 9 10.10 -4.12 7.91
N ILE A 10 11.17 -3.42 8.35
CA ILE A 10 11.74 -2.30 7.60
C ILE A 10 12.22 -2.76 6.22
N ARG A 11 12.93 -3.90 6.13
CA ARG A 11 13.37 -4.45 4.82
C ARG A 11 12.19 -4.79 3.92
N GLY A 12 11.14 -5.41 4.47
CA GLY A 12 9.91 -5.72 3.73
C GLY A 12 9.20 -4.47 3.23
N ALA A 13 9.12 -3.43 4.06
CA ALA A 13 8.51 -2.15 3.69
C ALA A 13 9.23 -1.47 2.52
N HIS A 14 10.57 -1.43 2.54
CA HIS A 14 11.37 -0.94 1.41
C HIS A 14 11.08 -1.72 0.12
N GLN A 15 10.98 -3.05 0.20
CA GLN A 15 10.66 -3.89 -0.95
C GLN A 15 9.26 -3.59 -1.50
N LYS A 16 8.25 -3.48 -0.62
CA LYS A 16 6.86 -3.24 -1.01
C LYS A 16 6.61 -1.86 -1.59
N VAL A 17 7.20 -0.81 -1.01
CA VAL A 17 7.09 0.55 -1.57
C VAL A 17 7.76 0.62 -2.94
N LYS A 18 8.89 -0.08 -3.13
CA LYS A 18 9.54 -0.17 -4.44
C LYS A 18 8.66 -0.89 -5.48
N GLU A 19 8.11 -2.04 -5.11
CA GLU A 19 7.18 -2.81 -5.96
C GLU A 19 5.97 -1.95 -6.37
N ALA A 20 5.40 -1.20 -5.43
CA ALA A 20 4.28 -0.30 -5.69
C ALA A 20 4.65 0.85 -6.65
N GLN A 21 5.86 1.44 -6.54
CA GLN A 21 6.32 2.43 -7.53
C GLN A 21 6.41 1.83 -8.93
N GLU A 22 7.05 0.65 -9.07
CA GLU A 22 7.23 0.01 -10.37
C GLU A 22 5.90 -0.35 -11.03
N ILE A 23 4.90 -0.77 -10.24
CA ILE A 23 3.55 -1.06 -10.72
C ILE A 23 2.84 0.24 -11.12
N LEU A 24 2.94 1.29 -10.30
CA LEU A 24 2.34 2.59 -10.61
C LEU A 24 2.91 3.19 -11.90
N ASP A 25 4.23 3.15 -12.09
CA ASP A 25 4.88 3.65 -13.30
C ASP A 25 4.38 2.91 -14.55
N LYS A 26 4.34 1.57 -14.50
CA LYS A 26 3.80 0.74 -15.59
C LYS A 26 2.34 1.05 -15.89
N SER A 27 1.51 1.26 -14.86
CA SER A 27 0.09 1.58 -15.03
C SER A 27 -0.13 2.99 -15.56
N LEU A 28 0.71 3.95 -15.17
CA LEU A 28 0.69 5.29 -15.74
C LEU A 28 1.08 5.29 -17.22
N GLU A 29 2.04 4.45 -17.62
CA GLU A 29 2.41 4.26 -19.03
C GLU A 29 1.28 3.61 -19.85
N GLN A 30 0.57 2.64 -19.28
CA GLN A 30 -0.47 1.87 -19.99
C GLN A 30 -1.81 2.61 -20.09
N PHE A 31 -2.29 3.19 -18.99
CA PHE A 31 -3.64 3.76 -18.88
C PHE A 31 -3.65 5.29 -18.84
N GLY A 32 -2.49 5.90 -18.56
CA GLY A 32 -2.36 7.35 -18.40
C GLY A 32 -2.83 7.86 -17.03
N PRO A 33 -2.46 9.10 -16.67
CA PRO A 33 -2.72 9.66 -15.33
C PRO A 33 -4.19 9.99 -15.06
N LYS A 34 -5.03 10.01 -16.10
CA LYS A 34 -6.46 10.39 -16.00
C LYS A 34 -7.39 9.20 -15.77
N GLN A 35 -6.87 7.98 -15.80
CA GLN A 35 -7.65 6.78 -15.56
C GLN A 35 -8.27 6.83 -14.16
N GLU A 36 -9.58 6.60 -14.10
CA GLU A 36 -10.33 6.59 -12.85
C GLU A 36 -10.04 5.32 -12.05
N VAL A 37 -9.97 5.49 -10.73
CA VAL A 37 -9.70 4.42 -9.77
C VAL A 37 -10.77 4.49 -8.68
N GLU A 38 -11.49 3.39 -8.50
CA GLU A 38 -12.53 3.28 -7.48
C GLU A 38 -12.63 1.84 -6.99
N PHE A 39 -12.84 1.65 -5.68
CA PHE A 39 -13.23 0.37 -5.14
C PHE A 39 -14.75 0.18 -5.23
N PRO A 40 -15.23 -1.00 -5.66
CA PRO A 40 -16.66 -1.24 -5.78
C PRO A 40 -17.36 -1.15 -4.41
N ASN A 41 -18.49 -0.45 -4.37
CA ASN A 41 -19.33 -0.27 -3.17
C ASN A 41 -18.65 0.50 -2.03
N THR A 42 -17.86 1.54 -2.33
CA THR A 42 -17.27 2.40 -1.30
C THR A 42 -17.51 3.88 -1.58
N GLY A 43 -17.92 4.64 -0.56
CA GLY A 43 -18.02 6.11 -0.63
C GLY A 43 -16.75 6.84 -0.17
N TYR A 44 -15.68 6.09 0.11
CA TYR A 44 -14.49 6.57 0.83
C TYR A 44 -13.20 6.51 0.01
N TYR A 45 -13.28 6.52 -1.33
CA TYR A 45 -12.12 6.45 -2.22
C TYR A 45 -11.23 5.22 -1.91
N LEU A 46 -9.97 5.45 -1.52
CA LEU A 46 -9.07 4.46 -0.94
C LEU A 46 -9.10 4.60 0.59
N PRO A 47 -9.78 3.69 1.33
CA PRO A 47 -10.12 3.91 2.74
C PRO A 47 -8.94 4.13 3.68
N ILE A 48 -7.82 3.42 3.51
CA ILE A 48 -6.67 3.54 4.42
C ILE A 48 -5.97 4.87 4.20
N ILE A 49 -5.67 5.18 2.94
CA ILE A 49 -5.04 6.44 2.55
C ILE A 49 -5.92 7.63 2.92
N TYR A 50 -7.20 7.58 2.61
CA TYR A 50 -8.14 8.65 2.96
C TYR A 50 -8.28 8.80 4.48
N GLY A 51 -8.35 7.69 5.21
CA GLY A 51 -8.46 7.70 6.67
C GLY A 51 -7.24 8.30 7.38
N ILE A 52 -6.03 8.12 6.83
CA ILE A 52 -4.78 8.60 7.46
C ILE A 52 -4.39 10.00 6.95
N THR A 53 -4.50 10.24 5.64
CA THR A 53 -3.98 11.46 5.00
C THR A 53 -5.06 12.47 4.64
N GLY A 54 -6.34 12.06 4.57
CA GLY A 54 -7.43 12.88 4.05
C GLY A 54 -7.39 13.10 2.54
N ILE A 55 -6.45 12.48 1.82
CA ILE A 55 -6.29 12.64 0.38
C ILE A 55 -7.31 11.75 -0.34
N ALA A 56 -8.20 12.38 -1.10
CA ALA A 56 -9.18 11.69 -1.92
C ALA A 56 -8.56 11.29 -3.27
N ILE A 57 -8.13 10.03 -3.39
CA ILE A 57 -7.61 9.47 -4.64
C ILE A 57 -8.77 9.13 -5.56
N LYS A 58 -8.82 9.75 -6.74
CA LYS A 58 -9.83 9.45 -7.78
C LYS A 58 -9.22 8.93 -9.07
N LYS A 59 -7.95 9.26 -9.31
CA LYS A 59 -7.23 8.92 -10.55
C LYS A 59 -5.88 8.31 -10.23
N LEU A 60 -5.32 7.56 -11.19
CA LEU A 60 -3.97 7.00 -11.06
C LEU A 60 -2.91 8.05 -10.75
N GLY A 61 -3.01 9.26 -11.33
CA GLY A 61 -2.07 10.35 -11.05
C GLY A 61 -2.08 10.84 -9.60
N ASP A 62 -3.18 10.66 -8.87
CA ASP A 62 -3.32 11.10 -7.48
C ASP A 62 -2.59 10.16 -6.50
N MET A 63 -2.13 9.00 -6.97
CA MET A 63 -1.40 8.02 -6.15
C MET A 63 0.06 8.40 -5.93
N GLN A 64 0.66 9.17 -6.84
CA GLN A 64 2.09 9.52 -6.77
C GLN A 64 2.44 10.32 -5.50
N PRO A 65 1.69 11.37 -5.11
CA PRO A 65 1.95 12.09 -3.86
C PRO A 65 1.88 11.19 -2.62
N VAL A 66 0.97 10.22 -2.60
CA VAL A 66 0.80 9.30 -1.46
C VAL A 66 1.95 8.31 -1.38
N LEU A 67 2.45 7.84 -2.52
CA LEU A 67 3.63 6.99 -2.54
C LEU A 67 4.88 7.75 -2.09
N ASP A 68 4.97 9.04 -2.40
CA ASP A 68 6.05 9.90 -1.91
C ASP A 68 5.97 10.13 -0.39
N GLU A 69 4.77 10.25 0.18
CA GLU A 69 4.59 10.21 1.65
C GLU A 69 5.01 8.86 2.24
N ALA A 70 4.66 7.74 1.59
CA ALA A 70 5.09 6.41 2.02
C ALA A 70 6.62 6.28 2.04
N LYS A 71 7.33 6.85 1.06
CA LYS A 71 8.80 6.87 1.04
C LYS A 71 9.40 7.69 2.19
N LYS A 72 8.77 8.79 2.59
CA LYS A 72 9.22 9.61 3.73
C LYS A 72 9.11 8.85 5.06
N LEU A 73 8.14 7.95 5.16
CA LEU A 73 7.93 7.09 6.32
C LEU A 73 8.92 5.90 6.39
N LEU A 74 9.73 5.66 5.35
CA LEU A 74 10.67 4.54 5.36
C LEU A 74 11.94 4.89 6.17
N PRO A 75 12.14 4.27 7.35
CA PRO A 75 13.36 4.48 8.11
C PRO A 75 14.55 3.77 7.44
N PRO A 76 15.79 4.19 7.72
CA PRO A 76 16.97 3.46 7.31
C PRO A 76 16.99 2.06 7.96
N VAL A 77 17.49 1.06 7.21
CA VAL A 77 17.63 -0.31 7.73
C VAL A 77 18.60 -0.31 8.92
N PRO A 78 18.21 -0.83 10.10
CA PRO A 78 19.06 -0.83 11.28
C PRO A 78 20.38 -1.59 11.08
N LYS A 79 21.50 -0.98 11.47
CA LYS A 79 22.83 -1.63 11.48
C LYS A 79 22.96 -2.64 12.62
N ASP A 80 23.77 -3.68 12.44
CA ASP A 80 23.88 -4.82 13.38
C ASP A 80 24.36 -4.44 14.79
N LYS A 81 25.19 -3.40 14.93
CA LYS A 81 25.83 -3.05 16.22
C LYS A 81 25.18 -1.93 17.03
N VAL A 82 24.10 -1.32 16.53
CA VAL A 82 23.43 -0.20 17.23
C VAL A 82 22.11 -0.70 17.82
N TRP A 83 21.80 -0.33 19.07
CA TRP A 83 20.53 -0.60 19.75
C TRP A 83 19.76 0.72 19.91
N LEU A 84 18.90 1.03 18.94
CA LEU A 84 18.02 2.20 18.93
C LEU A 84 16.59 1.75 19.25
N PRO A 85 15.70 2.61 19.80
CA PRO A 85 14.30 2.26 19.96
C PRO A 85 13.65 2.02 18.59
N TYR A 86 13.27 0.77 18.31
CA TYR A 86 12.79 0.36 16.97
C TYR A 86 11.28 0.48 16.76
N LEU A 87 10.50 0.77 17.81
CA LEU A 87 9.03 0.73 17.74
C LEU A 87 8.46 1.76 16.76
N GLY A 88 8.85 3.03 16.88
CA GLY A 88 8.38 4.09 15.98
C GLY A 88 8.70 3.78 14.53
N ASN A 89 9.98 3.54 14.24
CA ASN A 89 10.45 3.19 12.90
C ASN A 89 9.76 1.95 12.31
N ALA A 90 9.52 0.90 13.12
CA ALA A 90 8.82 -0.28 12.65
C ALA A 90 7.33 0.01 12.36
N LEU A 91 6.70 0.90 13.13
CA LEU A 91 5.33 1.34 12.89
C LEU A 91 5.23 2.19 11.62
N ASP A 92 6.13 3.16 11.44
CA ASP A 92 6.19 4.01 10.24
C ASP A 92 6.41 3.15 8.97
N ALA A 93 7.30 2.16 9.05
CA ALA A 93 7.50 1.19 7.98
C ALA A 93 6.24 0.34 7.70
N GLY A 94 5.49 -0.02 8.73
CA GLY A 94 4.19 -0.68 8.59
C GLY A 94 3.19 0.20 7.85
N MET A 95 3.12 1.49 8.18
CA MET A 95 2.22 2.45 7.53
C MET A 95 2.58 2.66 6.06
N ALA A 96 3.88 2.79 5.74
CA ALA A 96 4.36 2.85 4.37
C ALA A 96 3.94 1.59 3.57
N THR A 97 3.98 0.42 4.21
CA THR A 97 3.56 -0.84 3.58
C THR A 97 2.05 -0.86 3.30
N LEU A 98 1.22 -0.36 4.22
CA LEU A 98 -0.23 -0.30 4.00
C LEU A 98 -0.59 0.60 2.81
N PHE A 99 0.06 1.77 2.69
CA PHE A 99 -0.14 2.65 1.54
C PHE A 99 0.28 2.00 0.23
N ALA A 100 1.43 1.32 0.22
CA ALA A 100 1.92 0.61 -0.96
C ALA A 100 0.97 -0.51 -1.41
N GLU A 101 0.50 -1.34 -0.47
CA GLU A 101 -0.42 -2.45 -0.78
C GLU A 101 -1.80 -1.95 -1.23
N GLU A 102 -2.34 -0.89 -0.64
CA GLU A 102 -3.62 -0.31 -1.08
C GLU A 102 -3.53 0.26 -2.51
N ILE A 103 -2.43 0.94 -2.84
CA ILE A 103 -2.17 1.44 -4.19
C ILE A 103 -2.06 0.28 -5.18
N MET A 104 -1.27 -0.75 -4.88
CA MET A 104 -1.12 -1.91 -5.75
C MET A 104 -2.45 -2.62 -5.99
N GLU A 105 -3.28 -2.76 -4.95
CA GLU A 105 -4.58 -3.40 -5.08
C GLU A 105 -5.54 -2.55 -5.93
N ALA A 106 -5.60 -1.23 -5.69
CA ALA A 106 -6.39 -0.32 -6.50
C ALA A 106 -6.03 -0.39 -8.00
N ILE A 107 -4.74 -0.52 -8.30
CA ILE A 107 -4.24 -0.71 -9.67
C ILE A 107 -4.68 -2.07 -10.26
N LYS A 108 -4.75 -3.14 -9.47
CA LYS A 108 -5.28 -4.44 -9.95
C LYS A 108 -6.74 -4.34 -10.39
N TYR A 109 -7.56 -3.56 -9.68
CA TYR A 109 -8.95 -3.30 -10.09
C TYR A 109 -9.03 -2.57 -11.44
N VAL A 110 -8.05 -1.73 -11.77
CA VAL A 110 -7.95 -1.06 -13.09
C VAL A 110 -7.50 -2.02 -14.20
N MET A 111 -6.50 -2.86 -13.94
CA MET A 111 -5.94 -3.77 -14.95
C MET A 111 -6.89 -4.91 -15.32
N GLY A 112 -7.68 -5.41 -14.36
CA GLY A 112 -8.60 -6.52 -14.55
C GLY A 112 -7.90 -7.89 -14.78
N PRO A 113 -8.64 -9.02 -14.65
CA PRO A 113 -10.05 -9.13 -14.24
C PRO A 113 -10.26 -8.83 -12.73
N ASN A 114 -11.51 -8.59 -12.34
CA ASN A 114 -11.88 -8.22 -10.97
C ASN A 114 -11.28 -9.23 -9.98
N PRO A 115 -10.40 -8.80 -9.05
CA PRO A 115 -9.67 -9.73 -8.17
C PRO A 115 -10.61 -10.63 -7.37
N VAL A 116 -11.86 -10.19 -7.12
CA VAL A 116 -12.91 -10.94 -6.39
C VAL A 116 -13.27 -12.26 -7.07
N GLU A 117 -13.17 -12.35 -8.40
CA GLU A 117 -13.48 -13.59 -9.14
C GLU A 117 -12.31 -14.59 -9.17
N LEU A 118 -11.08 -14.12 -8.94
CA LEU A 118 -9.86 -14.95 -8.96
C LEU A 118 -9.58 -15.65 -7.61
N PHE A 119 -10.43 -15.43 -6.60
CA PHE A 119 -10.20 -15.81 -5.19
C PHE A 119 -10.12 -17.31 -4.87
N CYS A 120 -10.36 -18.21 -5.83
CA CYS A 120 -10.24 -19.65 -5.57
C CYS A 120 -8.80 -20.20 -5.62
N HIS A 121 -7.79 -19.42 -6.04
CA HIS A 121 -6.40 -19.88 -6.03
C HIS A 121 -5.42 -18.77 -5.59
N ASN A 122 -5.07 -18.78 -4.29
CA ASN A 122 -3.67 -18.75 -3.87
C ASN A 122 -2.93 -17.40 -3.67
N THR A 123 -3.41 -16.44 -2.84
CA THR A 123 -2.48 -15.49 -2.18
C THR A 123 -2.90 -15.05 -0.75
N PRO A 124 -2.02 -15.19 0.27
CA PRO A 124 -2.31 -14.79 1.66
C PRO A 124 -2.19 -13.28 1.93
N SER A 125 -1.54 -12.51 1.06
CA SER A 125 -1.28 -11.07 1.25
C SER A 125 -2.50 -10.16 0.98
N ASN A 126 -3.52 -10.65 0.27
CA ASN A 126 -4.71 -9.86 -0.09
C ASN A 126 -5.84 -9.89 0.97
N ILE A 127 -5.68 -10.65 2.06
CA ILE A 127 -6.75 -10.83 3.07
C ILE A 127 -7.04 -9.54 3.84
N LEU A 128 -6.03 -8.69 4.10
CA LEU A 128 -6.17 -7.53 4.98
C LEU A 128 -7.05 -6.43 4.35
N ILE A 129 -6.81 -6.11 3.08
CA ILE A 129 -7.59 -5.09 2.35
C ILE A 129 -8.98 -5.64 2.00
N TYR A 130 -9.12 -6.93 1.70
CA TYR A 130 -10.44 -7.55 1.57
C TYR A 130 -11.24 -7.51 2.87
N PHE A 131 -10.61 -7.79 4.01
CA PHE A 131 -11.25 -7.67 5.31
C PHE A 131 -11.68 -6.21 5.55
N ILE A 132 -10.88 -5.23 5.13
CA ILE A 132 -11.23 -3.80 5.19
C ILE A 132 -12.41 -3.47 4.26
N ILE A 133 -12.40 -3.88 2.99
CA ILE A 133 -13.52 -3.70 2.05
C ILE A 133 -14.79 -4.38 2.59
N LEU A 134 -14.65 -5.56 3.20
CA LEU A 134 -15.76 -6.30 3.81
C LEU A 134 -16.27 -5.62 5.10
N ILE A 135 -15.38 -5.00 5.89
CA ILE A 135 -15.74 -4.20 7.07
C ILE A 135 -16.48 -2.92 6.64
N PHE A 136 -16.04 -2.25 5.57
CA PHE A 136 -16.66 -1.00 5.11
C PHE A 136 -17.90 -1.22 4.23
N LYS A 137 -18.32 -2.47 4.05
CA LYS A 137 -19.58 -2.86 3.38
C LYS A 137 -20.74 -2.75 4.38
N PHE A 138 -21.13 -1.52 4.70
CA PHE A 138 -22.35 -1.19 5.45
C PHE A 138 -23.40 -0.55 4.53
#